data_AF-A0A2V5IL52-F1
#
_entry.id   AF-A0A2V5IL52-F1
#
_cell.length_a   1.000
_cell.length_b   1.000
_cell.length_c   1.000
_cell.angle_alpha   90.00
_cell.angle_beta   90.00
_cell.angle_gamma   90.00
#
_symmetry.space_group_name_H-M   'P 1'
#
loop_
_entity.id
_entity.type
_entity.pdbx_description
1 polymer ?
#
loop_
_entity_poly.entity_id
_entity_poly.type
_entity_poly.pdbx_seq_one_letter_code
_entity_poly.pdbx_strand_id
1 'polypeptide(L)'
;MRTALSPVLASLANVFRIPLSQTASRPAAAAAAALSRVNGSSSSNSNSNSSRQFSTTSAMAKRKNAGPARDKRITMIRYFLHHPLTPRPLRFSRTRFLRHWTIHRAWHLYQAQRRRAETLELERQWHAMRAACEELRTGAGDGGKLFRKSMIKTGIFKDLFPIEYARLQTEGPSREGWNHEWKALKNKSH
;
A
#
# COMPACT_ATOMS: atom_id res chain seq x y z
N MET A 1 41.47 10.72 36.68
CA MET A 1 40.71 11.80 36.02
C MET A 1 39.86 11.18 34.93
N ARG A 2 38.53 11.12 35.11
CA ARG A 2 37.62 10.51 34.12
C ARG A 2 37.11 11.62 33.20
N THR A 3 37.56 11.63 31.96
CA THR A 3 37.10 12.57 30.92
C THR A 3 35.73 12.15 30.42
N ALA A 4 34.70 12.93 30.76
CA ALA A 4 33.36 12.76 30.23
C ALA A 4 33.33 13.15 28.74
N LEU A 5 32.95 12.22 27.87
CA LEU A 5 32.74 12.47 26.45
C LEU A 5 31.50 13.35 26.25
N SER A 6 31.60 14.36 25.37
CA SER A 6 30.52 15.31 25.13
C SER A 6 29.29 14.65 24.49
N PRO A 7 28.06 15.08 24.86
CA PRO A 7 26.81 14.46 24.40
C PRO A 7 26.62 14.54 22.87
N VAL A 8 27.27 15.50 22.21
CA VAL A 8 27.24 15.67 20.75
C VAL A 8 28.02 14.56 20.03
N LEU A 9 29.17 14.16 20.58
CA LEU A 9 29.97 13.04 20.05
C LEU A 9 29.27 11.69 20.27
N ALA A 10 28.57 11.52 21.39
CA ALA A 10 27.74 10.35 21.66
C ALA A 10 26.54 10.24 20.69
N SER A 11 25.97 11.37 20.27
CA SER A 11 24.84 11.41 19.34
C SER A 11 25.23 11.04 17.90
N LEU A 12 26.40 11.47 17.44
CA LEU A 12 26.92 11.12 16.11
C LEU A 12 27.30 9.64 15.98
N ALA A 13 27.74 8.99 17.07
CA ALA A 13 28.06 7.56 17.08
C ALA A 13 26.83 6.65 16.84
N ASN A 14 25.61 7.15 17.10
CA ASN A 14 24.37 6.40 16.82
C ASN A 14 23.85 6.56 15.38
N VAL A 15 24.33 7.55 14.62
CA VAL A 15 23.87 7.81 13.23
C VAL A 15 24.51 6.85 12.22
N PHE A 16 25.67 6.27 12.54
CA PHE A 16 26.41 5.36 11.64
C PHE A 16 26.37 3.88 12.05
N ARG A 17 25.57 3.49 13.05
CA ARG A 17 25.38 2.08 13.37
C ARG A 17 24.49 1.42 12.34
N ILE A 18 25.11 0.81 11.33
CA ILE A 18 24.47 -0.16 10.45
C ILE A 18 23.97 -1.30 11.34
N PRO A 19 22.66 -1.57 11.46
CA PRO A 19 22.22 -2.78 12.13
C PRO A 19 22.64 -3.95 11.25
N LEU A 20 23.65 -4.70 11.70
CA LEU A 20 23.86 -6.06 11.23
C LEU A 20 22.58 -6.82 11.62
N SER A 21 21.73 -7.08 10.63
CA SER A 21 20.51 -7.85 10.79
C SER A 21 20.85 -9.19 11.43
N GLN A 22 20.44 -9.37 12.68
CA GLN A 22 20.33 -10.71 13.27
C GLN A 22 19.32 -11.47 12.41
N THR A 23 19.79 -12.50 11.71
CA THR A 23 18.94 -13.42 10.96
C THR A 23 18.07 -14.16 11.96
N ALA A 24 16.78 -13.86 12.00
CA ALA A 24 15.81 -14.67 12.73
C ALA A 24 15.81 -16.09 12.14
N SER A 25 16.26 -17.06 12.93
CA SER A 25 16.12 -18.48 12.64
C SER A 25 14.63 -18.82 12.55
N ARG A 26 14.17 -19.24 11.36
CA ARG A 26 12.82 -19.81 11.17
C ARG A 26 12.68 -21.05 12.06
N PRO A 27 11.61 -21.20 12.85
CA PRO A 27 11.27 -22.48 13.42
C PRO A 27 10.80 -23.42 12.31
N ALA A 28 11.40 -24.61 12.25
CA ALA A 28 10.97 -25.69 11.39
C ALA A 28 9.59 -26.20 11.87
N ALA A 29 8.61 -26.20 10.97
CA ALA A 29 7.34 -26.87 11.22
C ALA A 29 7.58 -28.38 11.29
N ALA A 30 7.57 -28.93 12.51
CA ALA A 30 7.49 -30.36 12.72
C ALA A 30 6.09 -30.83 12.28
N ALA A 31 6.08 -31.74 11.31
CA ALA A 31 4.89 -32.45 10.88
C ALA A 31 4.39 -33.32 12.05
N ALA A 32 3.20 -33.02 12.55
CA ALA A 32 2.46 -33.91 13.44
C ALA A 32 1.96 -35.11 12.62
N ALA A 33 2.51 -36.28 12.91
CA ALA A 33 2.00 -37.54 12.41
C ALA A 33 1.44 -38.37 13.58
N ALA A 34 0.28 -38.96 13.31
CA ALA A 34 -0.35 -40.12 13.95
C ALA A 34 -1.09 -39.92 15.29
N LEU A 35 -2.41 -40.12 15.25
CA LEU A 35 -3.01 -41.39 15.66
C LEU A 35 -4.46 -41.48 15.15
N SER A 36 -4.72 -42.34 14.17
CA SER A 36 -6.07 -42.80 13.83
C SER A 36 -6.20 -44.27 14.21
N ARG A 37 -7.26 -44.54 14.97
CA ARG A 37 -7.58 -45.77 15.69
C ARG A 37 -7.75 -47.01 14.80
N VAL A 38 -7.34 -48.13 15.40
CA VAL A 38 -7.79 -49.52 15.19
C VAL A 38 -9.30 -49.63 14.91
N ASN A 39 -9.70 -50.39 13.88
CA ASN A 39 -10.38 -51.70 14.00
C ASN A 39 -10.75 -52.30 12.63
N GLY A 40 -10.64 -53.63 12.45
CA GLY A 40 -11.29 -54.34 11.32
C GLY A 40 -10.58 -55.58 10.75
N SER A 41 -10.70 -56.72 11.45
CA SER A 41 -10.88 -58.11 10.95
C SER A 41 -10.20 -58.63 9.66
N SER A 42 -9.25 -59.55 9.88
CA SER A 42 -9.07 -60.91 9.27
C SER A 42 -9.34 -61.16 7.78
N SER A 43 -8.32 -61.62 7.03
CA SER A 43 -8.23 -63.00 6.47
C SER A 43 -7.07 -63.21 5.47
N SER A 44 -6.44 -64.39 5.60
CA SER A 44 -5.66 -65.20 4.63
C SER A 44 -4.45 -64.64 3.86
N ASN A 45 -3.31 -65.28 4.17
CA ASN A 45 -2.14 -65.53 3.35
C ASN A 45 -2.36 -65.66 1.83
N SER A 46 -1.56 -64.97 1.03
CA SER A 46 -0.86 -65.58 -0.10
C SER A 46 0.46 -64.87 -0.37
N ASN A 47 1.53 -65.66 -0.30
CA ASN A 47 2.89 -65.27 -0.63
C ASN A 47 2.94 -64.89 -2.11
N SER A 48 3.17 -63.61 -2.42
CA SER A 48 3.66 -63.21 -3.72
C SER A 48 4.86 -62.30 -3.51
N ASN A 49 5.98 -62.75 -4.06
CA ASN A 49 7.26 -62.08 -4.08
C ASN A 49 7.15 -60.81 -4.95
N SER A 50 6.51 -59.77 -4.41
CA SER A 50 6.31 -58.51 -5.10
C SER A 50 7.43 -57.56 -4.70
N SER A 51 8.46 -57.49 -5.55
CA SER A 51 9.45 -56.43 -5.52
C SER A 51 8.71 -55.09 -5.61
N ARG A 52 8.54 -54.42 -4.48
CA ARG A 52 7.87 -53.13 -4.40
C ARG A 52 8.67 -52.13 -5.23
N GLN A 53 8.16 -51.77 -6.41
CA GLN A 53 8.69 -50.69 -7.22
C GLN A 53 8.54 -49.38 -6.44
N PHE A 54 9.65 -48.85 -5.94
CA PHE A 54 9.72 -47.58 -5.22
C PHE A 54 9.69 -46.41 -6.21
N SER A 55 8.60 -46.28 -6.96
CA SER A 55 8.35 -45.14 -7.85
C SER A 55 6.93 -44.65 -7.63
N THR A 56 6.81 -43.45 -7.05
CA THR A 56 5.54 -42.76 -6.78
C THR A 56 4.92 -42.08 -8.01
N THR A 57 5.44 -42.35 -9.21
CA THR A 57 4.91 -41.81 -10.46
C THR A 57 4.01 -42.84 -11.13
N SER A 58 2.70 -42.58 -11.17
CA SER A 58 1.74 -43.39 -11.93
C SER A 58 2.12 -43.41 -13.41
N ALA A 59 2.08 -44.59 -14.04
CA ALA A 59 2.34 -44.72 -15.47
C ALA A 59 1.33 -43.88 -16.27
N MET A 60 1.82 -42.84 -16.97
CA MET A 60 0.99 -41.95 -17.77
C MET A 60 0.30 -42.75 -18.89
N ALA A 61 -1.04 -42.79 -18.88
CA ALA A 61 -1.81 -43.30 -19.99
C ALA A 61 -1.50 -42.51 -21.27
N LYS A 62 -1.26 -43.23 -22.37
CA LYS A 62 -1.02 -42.65 -23.71
C LYS A 62 -2.26 -41.83 -24.10
N ARG A 63 -2.10 -40.51 -24.20
CA ARG A 63 -3.19 -39.58 -24.57
C ARG A 63 -3.61 -39.83 -26.03
N LYS A 64 -4.62 -40.68 -26.23
CA LYS A 64 -5.31 -40.81 -27.50
C LYS A 64 -6.35 -39.67 -27.56
N ASN A 65 -6.11 -38.72 -28.47
CA ASN A 65 -6.92 -37.54 -28.78
C ASN A 65 -6.79 -36.38 -27.78
N ALA A 66 -6.52 -35.19 -28.31
CA ALA A 66 -6.40 -33.94 -27.57
C ALA A 66 -7.63 -33.72 -26.69
N GLY A 67 -7.42 -33.52 -25.38
CA GLY A 67 -8.51 -33.24 -24.43
C GLY A 67 -9.32 -32.00 -24.84
N PRO A 68 -10.51 -31.80 -24.24
CA PRO A 68 -11.39 -30.69 -24.60
C PRO A 68 -10.63 -29.36 -24.58
N ALA A 69 -10.91 -28.51 -25.57
CA ALA A 69 -10.28 -27.20 -25.69
C ALA A 69 -10.38 -26.47 -24.34
N ARG A 70 -9.22 -26.20 -23.73
CA ARG A 70 -9.18 -25.48 -22.46
C ARG A 70 -9.82 -24.12 -22.67
N ASP A 71 -10.80 -23.79 -21.83
CA ASP A 71 -11.48 -22.51 -21.88
C ASP A 71 -10.45 -21.36 -21.95
N LYS A 72 -10.60 -20.48 -22.95
CA LYS A 72 -9.71 -19.33 -23.17
C LYS A 72 -9.72 -18.42 -21.95
N ARG A 73 -10.85 -18.29 -21.24
CA ARG A 73 -10.96 -17.51 -20.00
C ARG A 73 -10.06 -18.10 -18.91
N ILE A 74 -10.13 -19.41 -18.70
CA ILE A 74 -9.29 -20.12 -17.72
C ILE A 74 -7.81 -20.00 -18.11
N THR A 75 -7.48 -20.07 -19.41
CA THR A 75 -6.12 -19.89 -19.92
C THR A 75 -5.60 -18.47 -19.66
N MET A 76 -6.43 -17.45 -19.89
CA MET A 76 -6.09 -16.06 -19.65
C MET A 76 -5.94 -15.74 -18.16
N ILE A 77 -6.83 -16.30 -17.31
CA ILE A 77 -6.69 -16.22 -15.85
C ILE A 77 -5.37 -16.86 -15.39
N ARG A 78 -5.03 -18.05 -15.89
CA ARG A 78 -3.77 -18.72 -15.56
C ARG A 78 -2.56 -17.91 -16.03
N TYR A 79 -2.65 -17.28 -17.18
CA TYR A 79 -1.59 -16.44 -17.73
C TYR A 79 -1.35 -15.17 -16.89
N PHE A 80 -2.41 -14.49 -16.43
CA PHE A 80 -2.27 -13.31 -15.57
C PHE A 80 -1.87 -13.65 -14.13
N LEU A 81 -2.31 -14.79 -13.60
CA LEU A 81 -1.95 -15.22 -12.24
C LEU A 81 -0.51 -15.72 -12.15
N HIS A 82 -0.07 -16.50 -13.15
CA HIS A 82 1.28 -17.06 -13.22
C HIS A 82 1.90 -16.70 -14.57
N HIS A 83 2.35 -15.45 -14.66
CA HIS A 83 2.92 -14.94 -15.89
C HIS A 83 4.35 -15.47 -16.09
N PRO A 84 4.62 -16.25 -17.17
CA PRO A 84 5.91 -16.89 -17.38
C PRO A 84 7.04 -15.90 -17.72
N LEU A 85 6.72 -14.65 -18.09
CA LEU A 85 7.71 -13.60 -18.35
C LEU A 85 7.99 -12.72 -17.12
N THR A 86 7.62 -13.17 -15.91
CA THR A 86 8.07 -12.49 -14.69
C THR A 86 9.60 -12.56 -14.62
N PRO A 87 10.30 -11.41 -14.73
CA PRO A 87 11.76 -11.44 -14.75
C PRO A 87 12.27 -11.88 -13.38
N ARG A 88 13.43 -12.54 -13.37
CA ARG A 88 14.11 -12.89 -12.12
C ARG A 88 14.46 -11.62 -11.33
N PRO A 89 14.54 -11.69 -9.98
CA PRO A 89 14.94 -10.56 -9.17
C PRO A 89 16.26 -9.96 -9.64
N LEU A 90 16.30 -8.63 -9.71
CA LEU A 90 17.42 -7.88 -10.25
C LEU A 90 18.65 -8.00 -9.33
N ARG A 91 19.80 -8.37 -9.90
CA ARG A 91 21.08 -8.47 -9.20
C ARG A 91 21.93 -7.24 -9.52
N PHE A 92 22.26 -6.45 -8.51
CA PHE A 92 23.12 -5.28 -8.66
C PHE A 92 24.56 -5.58 -8.26
N SER A 93 25.52 -4.95 -8.94
CA SER A 93 26.90 -4.85 -8.44
C SER A 93 26.94 -3.93 -7.21
N ARG A 94 28.01 -4.01 -6.42
CA ARG A 94 28.20 -3.21 -5.20
C ARG A 94 27.96 -1.70 -5.43
N THR A 95 28.62 -1.11 -6.43
CA THR A 95 28.53 0.33 -6.73
C THR A 95 27.14 0.74 -7.22
N ARG A 96 26.49 -0.10 -8.04
CA ARG A 96 25.11 0.13 -8.50
C ARG A 96 24.10 0.05 -7.35
N PHE A 97 24.28 -0.93 -6.44
CA PHE A 97 23.45 -1.07 -5.26
C PHE A 97 23.55 0.16 -4.35
N LEU A 98 24.77 0.67 -4.11
CA LEU A 98 24.98 1.87 -3.29
C LEU A 98 24.34 3.12 -3.92
N ARG A 99 24.45 3.31 -5.25
CA ARG A 99 23.77 4.40 -5.95
C ARG A 99 22.26 4.32 -5.80
N HIS A 100 21.69 3.14 -6.03
CA HIS A 100 20.26 2.91 -5.87
C HIS A 100 19.79 3.18 -4.43
N TRP A 101 20.53 2.67 -3.43
CA TRP A 101 20.24 2.90 -2.02
C TRP A 101 20.27 4.38 -1.65
N THR A 102 21.23 5.12 -2.18
CA THR A 102 21.37 6.56 -1.93
C THR A 102 20.17 7.34 -2.49
N ILE A 103 19.81 7.07 -3.76
CA ILE A 103 18.63 7.68 -4.41
C ILE A 103 17.35 7.36 -3.64
N HIS A 104 17.17 6.09 -3.27
CA HIS A 104 16.01 5.64 -2.51
C HIS A 104 15.91 6.33 -1.14
N ARG A 105 17.05 6.49 -0.43
CA ARG A 105 17.08 7.19 0.85
C ARG A 105 16.78 8.68 0.69
N ALA A 106 17.35 9.32 -0.34
CA ALA A 106 17.08 10.72 -0.66
C ALA A 106 15.60 10.95 -0.98
N TRP A 107 14.98 10.04 -1.74
CA TRP A 107 13.54 10.06 -2.03
C TRP A 107 12.70 9.96 -0.75
N HIS A 108 13.02 9.03 0.14
CA HIS A 108 12.31 8.90 1.43
C HIS A 108 12.44 10.15 2.29
N LEU A 109 13.62 10.78 2.30
CA LEU A 109 13.85 12.03 3.03
C LEU A 109 13.01 13.16 2.42
N TYR A 110 13.02 13.30 1.10
CA TYR A 110 12.19 14.27 0.38
C TYR A 110 10.70 14.09 0.66
N GLN A 111 10.20 12.85 0.63
CA GLN A 111 8.80 12.54 0.97
C GLN A 111 8.46 12.88 2.43
N ALA A 112 9.38 12.65 3.37
CA ALA A 112 9.19 13.05 4.76
C ALA A 112 9.13 14.57 4.92
N GLN A 113 9.99 15.31 4.21
CA GLN A 113 9.97 16.77 4.20
C GLN A 113 8.68 17.30 3.58
N ARG A 114 8.23 16.75 2.45
CA ARG A 114 6.95 17.13 1.83
C ARG A 114 5.77 16.96 2.76
N ARG A 115 5.62 15.78 3.39
CA ARG A 115 4.55 15.53 4.36
C ARG A 115 4.60 16.51 5.52
N ARG A 116 5.80 16.80 6.05
CA ARG A 116 5.96 17.80 7.12
C ARG A 116 5.56 19.20 6.69
N ALA A 117 5.91 19.61 5.46
CA ALA A 117 5.52 20.90 4.91
C ALA A 117 3.99 20.99 4.75
N GLU A 118 3.36 19.94 4.22
CA GLU A 118 1.91 19.83 4.08
C GLU A 118 1.21 19.92 5.44
N THR A 119 1.69 19.20 6.48
CA THR A 119 1.10 19.28 7.83
C THR A 119 1.24 20.67 8.44
N LEU A 120 2.40 21.32 8.29
CA LEU A 120 2.62 22.66 8.82
C LEU A 120 1.73 23.71 8.12
N GLU A 121 1.51 23.56 6.81
CA GLU A 121 0.63 24.45 6.06
C GLU A 121 -0.85 24.27 6.48
N LEU A 122 -1.29 23.03 6.70
CA LEU A 122 -2.62 22.75 7.24
C LEU A 122 -2.80 23.31 8.66
N GLU A 123 -1.79 23.15 9.51
CA GLU A 123 -1.78 23.76 10.85
C GLU A 123 -1.84 25.29 10.78
N ARG A 124 -1.06 25.90 9.88
CA ARG A 124 -1.07 27.36 9.65
C ARG A 124 -2.46 27.84 9.24
N GLN A 125 -3.09 27.16 8.28
CA GLN A 125 -4.45 27.48 7.83
C GLN A 125 -5.46 27.34 8.98
N TRP A 126 -5.37 26.26 9.75
CA TRP A 126 -6.23 26.04 10.90
C TRP A 126 -6.07 27.12 11.98
N HIS A 127 -4.83 27.51 12.30
CA HIS A 127 -4.54 28.58 13.24
C HIS A 127 -5.10 29.93 12.77
N ALA A 128 -4.94 30.25 11.48
CA ALA A 128 -5.51 31.47 10.90
C ALA A 128 -7.05 31.48 10.97
N MET A 129 -7.69 30.36 10.60
CA MET A 129 -9.15 30.21 10.70
C MET A 129 -9.64 30.34 12.14
N ARG A 130 -8.92 29.72 13.10
CA ARG A 130 -9.24 29.81 14.52
C ARG A 130 -9.14 31.23 15.04
N ALA A 131 -8.06 31.95 14.72
CA ALA A 131 -7.87 33.34 15.13
C ALA A 131 -9.00 34.24 14.60
N ALA A 132 -9.36 34.13 13.32
CA ALA A 132 -10.46 34.87 12.73
C ALA A 132 -11.82 34.54 13.40
N CYS A 133 -12.06 33.28 13.77
CA CYS A 133 -13.27 32.89 14.49
C CYS A 133 -13.32 33.47 15.91
N GLU A 134 -12.19 33.54 16.62
CA GLU A 134 -12.11 34.17 17.94
C GLU A 134 -12.35 35.69 17.87
N GLU A 135 -11.83 36.34 16.83
CA GLU A 135 -12.10 37.74 16.53
C GLU A 135 -13.59 37.97 16.25
N LEU A 136 -14.24 37.13 15.44
CA LEU A 136 -15.68 37.21 15.20
C LEU A 136 -16.53 36.96 16.46
N ARG A 137 -16.02 36.16 17.41
CA ARG A 137 -16.73 35.84 18.64
C ARG A 137 -16.69 36.98 19.66
N THR A 138 -15.61 37.76 19.69
CA THR A 138 -15.34 38.74 20.76
C THR A 138 -15.16 40.17 20.26
N GLY A 139 -14.56 40.38 19.08
CA GLY A 139 -14.18 41.68 18.54
C GLY A 139 -15.24 42.37 17.68
N ALA A 140 -16.23 41.65 17.14
CA ALA A 140 -17.23 42.22 16.22
C ALA A 140 -18.35 43.04 16.91
N GLY A 141 -18.39 43.10 18.25
CA GLY A 141 -19.38 43.88 19.01
C GLY A 141 -20.83 43.37 18.90
N ASP A 142 -21.06 42.23 18.26
CA ASP A 142 -22.37 41.67 17.92
C ASP A 142 -22.85 40.57 18.90
N GLY A 143 -22.14 40.40 20.02
CA GLY A 143 -22.40 39.33 20.98
C GLY A 143 -22.20 37.92 20.40
N GLY A 144 -21.32 37.75 19.41
CA GLY A 144 -21.01 36.48 18.78
C GLY A 144 -22.13 35.95 17.88
N LYS A 145 -22.97 36.81 17.33
CA LYS A 145 -24.07 36.42 16.41
C LYS A 145 -23.52 35.90 15.08
N LEU A 146 -22.54 36.59 14.49
CA LEU A 146 -21.86 36.21 13.25
C LEU A 146 -21.09 34.90 13.45
N PHE A 147 -20.38 34.75 14.58
CA PHE A 147 -19.70 33.51 14.94
C PHE A 147 -20.68 32.31 14.99
N ARG A 148 -21.84 32.47 15.64
CA ARG A 148 -22.87 31.41 15.66
C ARG A 148 -23.36 31.06 14.26
N LYS A 149 -23.58 32.05 13.39
CA LYS A 149 -23.98 31.82 11.99
C LYS A 149 -22.92 31.09 11.19
N SER A 150 -21.64 31.45 11.32
CA SER A 150 -20.54 30.80 10.59
C SER A 150 -20.32 29.34 11.01
N MET A 151 -20.72 28.95 12.23
CA MET A 151 -20.60 27.58 12.72
C MET A 151 -21.74 26.67 12.24
N ILE A 152 -22.78 27.20 11.59
CA ILE A 152 -23.89 26.40 11.07
C ILE A 152 -23.41 25.56 9.88
N LYS A 153 -23.63 24.25 9.93
CA LYS A 153 -23.20 23.28 8.91
C LYS A 153 -24.30 22.86 7.94
N THR A 154 -25.23 23.76 7.62
CA THR A 154 -26.34 23.50 6.68
C THR A 154 -25.79 23.20 5.29
N GLY A 155 -26.26 22.13 4.65
CA GLY A 155 -25.88 21.75 3.29
C GLY A 155 -24.51 21.07 3.14
N ILE A 156 -23.59 21.23 4.10
CA ILE A 156 -22.20 20.73 4.00
C ILE A 156 -22.13 19.22 3.74
N PHE A 157 -22.98 18.43 4.40
CA PHE A 157 -22.97 16.96 4.28
C PHE A 157 -23.92 16.42 3.20
N LYS A 158 -24.74 17.28 2.58
CA LYS A 158 -25.74 16.88 1.59
C LYS A 158 -25.36 17.32 0.18
N ASP A 159 -25.01 18.59 0.03
CA ASP A 159 -24.80 19.23 -1.27
C ASP A 159 -23.33 19.12 -1.73
N LEU A 160 -22.41 18.77 -0.81
CA LEU A 160 -20.98 18.54 -1.05
C LEU A 160 -20.33 19.74 -1.80
N PHE A 161 -19.20 19.50 -2.47
CA PHE A 161 -18.57 20.46 -3.37
C PHE A 161 -19.20 20.34 -4.77
N PRO A 162 -19.35 21.45 -5.53
CA PRO A 162 -19.80 21.37 -6.92
C PRO A 162 -18.81 20.56 -7.77
N ILE A 163 -19.32 19.63 -8.58
CA ILE A 163 -18.50 18.67 -9.32
C ILE A 163 -17.52 19.34 -10.30
N GLU A 164 -17.80 20.57 -10.76
CA GLU A 164 -16.89 21.29 -11.66
C GLU A 164 -15.57 21.68 -10.98
N TYR A 165 -15.54 21.82 -9.65
CA TYR A 165 -14.31 22.15 -8.91
C TYR A 165 -13.43 20.93 -8.58
N ALA A 166 -13.96 19.71 -8.67
CA ALA A 166 -13.18 18.49 -8.44
C ALA A 166 -12.39 18.01 -9.65
N ARG A 167 -12.18 18.88 -10.65
CA ARG A 167 -11.33 18.59 -11.80
C ARG A 167 -9.89 18.39 -11.32
N LEU A 168 -9.30 17.26 -11.70
CA LEU A 168 -7.92 16.94 -11.38
C LEU A 168 -6.97 17.82 -12.20
N GLN A 169 -5.78 18.06 -11.65
CA GLN A 169 -4.70 18.72 -12.38
C GLN A 169 -4.23 17.82 -13.54
N THR A 170 -4.03 18.42 -14.72
CA THR A 170 -3.53 17.74 -15.93
C THR A 170 -2.10 18.17 -16.23
N GLU A 171 -1.33 17.31 -16.91
CA GLU A 171 0.08 17.58 -17.27
C GLU A 171 0.24 18.81 -18.21
N GLY A 172 -0.75 19.06 -19.07
CA GLY A 172 -0.82 20.24 -19.92
C GLY A 172 -2.21 20.90 -19.86
N PRO A 173 -2.31 22.20 -20.17
CA PRO A 173 -3.60 22.89 -20.19
C PRO A 173 -4.47 22.42 -21.37
N SER A 174 -5.79 22.55 -21.22
CA SER A 174 -6.72 22.39 -22.34
C SER A 174 -6.51 23.50 -23.39
N ARG A 175 -6.89 23.26 -24.65
CA ARG A 175 -6.80 24.23 -25.75
C ARG A 175 -7.47 25.57 -25.42
N GLU A 176 -8.61 25.53 -24.73
CA GLU A 176 -9.38 26.71 -24.34
C GLU A 176 -9.02 27.22 -22.93
N GLY A 177 -8.27 26.45 -22.13
CA GLY A 177 -7.78 26.83 -20.80
C GLY A 177 -8.87 27.11 -19.77
N TRP A 178 -9.50 28.28 -19.84
CA TRP A 178 -10.53 28.78 -18.94
C TRP A 178 -11.75 29.33 -19.71
N ASN A 179 -12.95 29.00 -19.27
CA ASN A 179 -14.18 29.51 -19.88
C ASN A 179 -14.52 30.91 -19.33
N HIS A 180 -14.14 31.95 -20.05
CA HIS A 180 -14.49 33.34 -19.72
C HIS A 180 -15.94 33.70 -20.03
N GLU A 181 -16.65 32.89 -20.82
CA GLU A 181 -18.04 33.12 -21.24
C GLU A 181 -19.06 32.43 -20.33
N TRP A 182 -18.65 31.93 -19.16
CA TRP A 182 -19.55 31.25 -18.23
C TRP A 182 -20.74 32.16 -17.87
N LYS A 183 -21.95 31.63 -18.02
CA LYS A 183 -23.21 32.31 -17.67
C LYS A 183 -24.01 31.44 -16.72
N ALA A 184 -24.56 32.06 -15.67
CA ALA A 184 -25.49 31.39 -14.76
C ALA A 184 -26.72 30.90 -15.54
N LEU A 185 -27.07 29.63 -15.37
CA LEU A 185 -28.29 29.06 -15.94
C LEU A 185 -29.50 29.77 -15.31
N LYS A 186 -30.30 30.46 -16.14
CA LYS A 186 -31.61 30.95 -15.72
C LYS A 186 -32.55 29.76 -15.66
N ASN A 187 -32.94 29.34 -14.45
CA ASN A 187 -33.96 28.32 -14.26
C ASN A 187 -35.25 28.80 -14.96
N LYS A 188 -35.65 28.13 -16.04
CA LYS A 188 -36.98 28.31 -16.61
C LYS A 188 -37.98 27.71 -15.62
N SER A 189 -38.70 28.56 -14.90
CA SER A 189 -39.91 28.18 -14.18
C SER A 189 -40.90 27.62 -15.19
N HIS A 190 -41.18 26.33 -15.10
CA HIS A 190 -42.33 25.69 -15.73
C HIS A 190 -43.58 25.95 -14.89
#